data_AF-A0A967XXP0-F1
#
_entry.id   AF-A0A967XXP0-F1
#
_cell.length_a   1.000
_cell.length_b   1.000
_cell.length_c   1.000
_cell.angle_alpha   90.00
_cell.angle_beta   90.00
_cell.angle_gamma   90.00
#
_symmetry.space_group_name_H-M   'P 1'
#
loop_
_entity.id
_entity.type
_entity.pdbx_description
1 polymer ?
#
loop_
_entity_poly.entity_id
_entity_poly.type
_entity_poly.pdbx_seq_one_letter_code
_entity_poly.pdbx_strand_id
1 'polypeptide(L)'
;LKVAMVGDGINDAPALATADVGIAIGAGTDVAIESAEIILVKNSPRDAVRIIGFSRKTYSKMLQNLWWAAGYNIIAIPLAAGILYSYGIILNPAIGALLMSLSTIIVALNAQTLRKYATL
;
A
#
# COMPACT_ATOMS: atom_id res chain seq x y z
N LEU A 1 -12.09 -14.70 -10.63
CA LEU A 1 -10.63 -14.83 -10.46
C LEU A 1 -10.03 -13.46 -10.79
N LYS A 2 -8.98 -13.01 -10.09
CA LYS A 2 -8.21 -11.83 -10.54
C LYS A 2 -7.06 -12.30 -11.42
N VAL A 3 -6.84 -11.63 -12.55
CA VAL A 3 -5.88 -12.03 -13.58
C VAL A 3 -4.82 -10.95 -13.74
N ALA A 4 -3.56 -11.36 -13.67
CA ALA A 4 -2.44 -10.54 -14.10
C ALA A 4 -1.92 -11.07 -15.45
N MET A 5 -1.87 -10.20 -16.46
CA MET A 5 -1.33 -10.53 -17.79
C MET A 5 0.11 -10.01 -17.89
N VAL A 6 0.99 -10.82 -18.47
CA VAL A 6 2.39 -10.45 -18.70
C VAL A 6 2.67 -10.54 -20.20
N GLY A 7 3.18 -9.48 -20.80
CA GLY A 7 3.45 -9.41 -22.25
C GLY A 7 4.61 -8.46 -22.58
N ASP A 8 5.05 -8.44 -23.83
CA ASP A 8 6.20 -7.64 -24.28
C ASP A 8 5.94 -6.81 -25.56
N GLY A 9 4.79 -7.00 -26.23
CA GLY A 9 4.56 -6.43 -27.56
C GLY A 9 3.15 -5.92 -27.86
N ILE A 10 3.00 -5.39 -29.07
CA ILE A 10 1.75 -4.83 -29.63
C ILE A 10 0.61 -5.86 -29.60
N ASN A 11 0.93 -7.13 -29.87
CA ASN A 11 -0.06 -8.20 -29.92
C ASN A 11 -0.66 -8.52 -28.55
N ASP A 12 0.07 -8.24 -27.47
CA ASP A 12 -0.37 -8.49 -26.10
C ASP A 12 -1.13 -7.30 -25.50
N ALA A 13 -1.05 -6.12 -26.13
CA ALA A 13 -1.66 -4.90 -25.63
C ALA A 13 -3.17 -5.02 -25.32
N PRO A 14 -4.01 -5.66 -26.18
CA PRO A 14 -5.41 -5.87 -25.83
C PRO A 14 -5.62 -6.76 -24.60
N ALA A 15 -4.74 -7.74 -24.39
CA ALA A 15 -4.78 -8.63 -23.23
C ALA A 15 -4.27 -7.94 -21.96
N LEU A 16 -3.23 -7.10 -22.07
CA LEU A 16 -2.71 -6.26 -20.98
C LEU A 16 -3.78 -5.29 -20.47
N ALA A 17 -4.48 -4.61 -21.39
CA ALA A 17 -5.50 -3.61 -21.05
C ALA A 17 -6.81 -4.21 -20.49
N THR A 18 -7.07 -5.51 -20.71
CA THR A 18 -8.27 -6.19 -20.22
C THR A 18 -8.04 -6.99 -18.94
N ALA A 19 -6.78 -7.20 -18.56
CA ALA A 19 -6.43 -7.83 -17.30
C ALA A 19 -6.74 -6.91 -16.11
N ASP A 20 -6.87 -7.48 -14.91
CA ASP A 20 -6.96 -6.66 -13.69
C ASP A 20 -5.66 -5.91 -13.40
N VAL A 21 -4.53 -6.48 -13.86
CA VAL A 21 -3.19 -5.87 -13.84
C VAL A 21 -2.40 -6.35 -15.06
N GLY A 22 -2.06 -5.44 -15.96
CA GLY A 22 -1.10 -5.63 -17.05
C GLY A 22 0.33 -5.37 -16.60
N ILE A 23 1.25 -6.28 -16.98
CA ILE A 23 2.68 -6.20 -16.70
C ILE A 23 3.45 -6.30 -18.03
N ALA A 24 4.06 -5.20 -18.46
CA ALA A 24 4.93 -5.18 -19.64
C ALA A 24 6.38 -5.57 -19.26
N ILE A 25 7.02 -6.41 -20.06
CA ILE A 25 8.43 -6.80 -19.88
C ILE A 25 9.36 -5.97 -20.80
N GLY A 26 10.41 -5.40 -20.20
CA GLY A 26 11.51 -4.74 -20.91
C GLY A 26 11.11 -3.41 -21.55
N ALA A 27 11.95 -2.93 -22.46
CA ALA A 27 11.55 -1.94 -23.46
C ALA A 27 10.65 -2.63 -24.49
N GLY A 28 9.48 -3.08 -24.04
CA GLY A 28 8.42 -3.54 -24.93
C GLY A 28 8.10 -2.45 -25.95
N THR A 29 7.35 -2.80 -27.00
CA THR A 29 6.89 -1.80 -27.96
C THR A 29 6.11 -0.69 -27.25
N ASP A 30 6.17 0.56 -27.72
CA ASP A 30 5.51 1.72 -27.07
C ASP A 30 4.03 1.43 -26.71
N VAL A 31 3.34 0.67 -27.55
CA VAL A 31 1.96 0.24 -27.35
C VAL A 31 1.78 -0.64 -26.09
N ALA A 32 2.70 -1.55 -25.83
CA ALA A 32 2.67 -2.41 -24.63
C ALA A 32 2.98 -1.62 -23.35
N ILE A 33 3.85 -0.61 -23.46
CA ILE A 33 4.19 0.32 -22.36
C ILE A 33 2.98 1.20 -22.01
N GLU A 34 2.24 1.71 -22.99
CA GLU A 34 1.02 2.50 -22.73
C GLU A 34 -0.14 1.66 -22.18
N SER A 35 -0.17 0.36 -22.48
CA SER A 35 -1.30 -0.52 -22.15
C SER A 35 -1.18 -1.23 -20.80
N ALA A 36 -0.04 -1.15 -20.10
CA ALA A 36 0.22 -1.88 -18.87
C ALA A 36 0.41 -0.94 -17.66
N GLU A 37 -0.09 -1.32 -16.48
CA GLU A 37 0.09 -0.55 -15.24
C GLU A 37 1.49 -0.71 -14.63
N ILE A 38 2.18 -1.80 -14.97
CA ILE A 38 3.51 -2.14 -14.43
C ILE A 38 4.47 -2.39 -15.59
N ILE A 39 5.60 -1.69 -15.58
CA ILE A 39 6.66 -1.86 -16.58
C ILE A 39 7.92 -2.41 -15.90
N LEU A 40 8.34 -3.60 -16.32
CA LEU A 40 9.58 -4.21 -15.86
C LEU A 40 10.73 -3.70 -16.70
N VAL A 41 11.43 -2.67 -16.19
CA VAL A 41 12.56 -2.04 -16.88
C VAL A 41 13.67 -3.04 -17.24
N LYS A 42 13.87 -4.06 -16.39
CA LYS A 42 14.79 -5.17 -16.67
C LYS A 42 14.05 -6.24 -17.48
N ASN A 43 14.70 -6.73 -18.52
CA ASN A 43 14.14 -7.74 -19.43
C ASN A 43 14.14 -9.15 -18.78
N SER A 44 13.45 -9.29 -17.65
CA SER A 44 13.42 -10.49 -16.79
C SER A 44 11.99 -10.78 -16.35
N PRO A 45 11.34 -11.81 -16.90
CA PRO A 45 9.99 -12.24 -16.50
C PRO A 45 9.88 -12.61 -15.01
N ARG A 46 11.01 -12.98 -14.38
CA ARG A 46 11.06 -13.29 -12.94
C ARG A 46 10.65 -12.09 -12.06
N ASP A 47 10.77 -10.88 -12.59
CA ASP A 47 10.45 -9.65 -11.86
C ASP A 47 8.93 -9.49 -11.70
N ALA A 48 8.13 -10.11 -12.59
CA ALA A 48 6.68 -10.21 -12.44
C ALA A 48 6.29 -11.04 -11.20
N VAL A 49 7.04 -12.09 -10.88
CA VAL A 49 6.80 -12.87 -9.65
C VAL A 49 7.25 -12.08 -8.42
N ARG A 50 8.39 -11.39 -8.50
CA ARG A 50 8.90 -10.54 -7.42
C ARG A 50 7.92 -9.43 -7.05
N ILE A 51 7.30 -8.77 -8.02
CA ILE A 51 6.37 -7.68 -7.74
C ILE A 51 5.09 -8.18 -7.04
N ILE A 52 4.63 -9.39 -7.35
CA ILE A 52 3.53 -10.03 -6.62
C ILE A 52 3.91 -10.26 -5.15
N GLY A 53 5.12 -10.76 -4.91
CA GLY A 53 5.66 -10.94 -3.55
C GLY A 53 5.77 -9.62 -2.79
N PHE A 54 6.29 -8.58 -3.44
CA PHE A 54 6.39 -7.23 -2.90
C PHE A 54 5.01 -6.64 -2.57
N SER A 55 4.05 -6.76 -3.49
CA SER A 55 2.66 -6.31 -3.30
C SER A 55 2.02 -6.90 -2.05
N ARG A 56 2.21 -8.21 -1.79
CA ARG A 56 1.71 -8.85 -0.56
C ARG A 56 2.33 -8.25 0.70
N LYS A 57 3.63 -7.92 0.69
CA LYS A 57 4.31 -7.28 1.81
C LYS A 57 3.82 -5.84 2.02
N THR A 58 3.63 -5.08 0.94
CA THR A 58 3.04 -3.74 0.97
C THR A 58 1.63 -3.78 1.55
N TYR A 59 0.80 -4.72 1.12
CA TYR A 59 -0.55 -4.89 1.64
C TYR A 59 -0.57 -5.20 3.14
N SER A 60 0.31 -6.10 3.60
CA SER A 60 0.46 -6.39 5.03
C SER A 60 0.84 -5.14 5.84
N LYS A 61 1.73 -4.29 5.31
CA LYS A 61 2.12 -3.03 5.95
C LYS A 61 1.00 -1.99 5.95
N MET A 62 0.24 -1.91 4.87
CA MET A 62 -0.95 -1.06 4.78
C MET A 62 -1.97 -1.43 5.86
N LEU A 63 -2.26 -2.72 6.05
CA LEU A 63 -3.17 -3.18 7.11
C LEU A 63 -2.65 -2.85 8.51
N GLN A 64 -1.35 -3.04 8.77
CA GLN A 64 -0.74 -2.65 10.06
C GLN A 64 -0.89 -1.15 10.32
N ASN A 65 -0.65 -0.31 9.30
CA ASN A 65 -0.76 1.13 9.41
C ASN A 65 -2.22 1.56 9.61
N LEU A 66 -3.17 0.90 8.96
CA LEU A 66 -4.59 1.13 9.16
C LEU A 66 -5.01 0.80 10.59
N TRP A 67 -4.52 -0.30 11.16
CA TRP A 67 -4.79 -0.64 12.57
C TRP A 67 -4.22 0.38 13.54
N TRP A 68 -3.00 0.90 13.29
CA TRP A 68 -2.44 1.98 14.11
C TRP A 68 -3.29 3.25 14.03
N ALA A 69 -3.66 3.67 12.82
CA ALA A 69 -4.46 4.87 12.59
C ALA A 69 -5.89 4.74 13.14
N ALA A 70 -6.55 3.59 12.94
CA ALA A 70 -7.89 3.36 13.45
C ALA A 70 -7.89 3.14 14.97
N GLY A 71 -6.91 2.42 15.51
CA GLY A 71 -6.83 2.03 16.91
C GLY A 71 -6.83 3.24 17.86
N TYR A 72 -6.05 4.27 17.57
CA TYR A 72 -6.06 5.46 18.42
C TYR A 72 -7.39 6.23 18.31
N ASN A 73 -8.00 6.30 17.12
CA ASN A 73 -9.29 6.96 16.91
C ASN A 73 -10.43 6.23 17.62
N ILE A 74 -10.41 4.90 17.63
CA ILE A 74 -11.38 4.06 18.36
C ILE A 74 -11.39 4.40 19.86
N ILE A 75 -10.24 4.79 20.43
CA ILE A 75 -10.13 5.18 21.84
C ILE A 75 -10.43 6.68 22.01
N ALA A 76 -9.87 7.53 21.15
CA ALA A 76 -9.95 8.98 21.28
C ALA A 76 -11.37 9.53 21.06
N ILE A 77 -12.13 8.99 20.10
CA ILE A 77 -13.49 9.47 19.78
C ILE A 77 -14.45 9.23 20.96
N PRO A 78 -14.57 8.01 21.54
CA PRO A 78 -15.42 7.80 22.70
C PRO A 78 -15.00 8.59 23.95
N LEU A 79 -13.68 8.78 24.15
CA LEU A 79 -13.16 9.63 25.21
C LEU A 79 -13.56 11.10 25.02
N ALA A 80 -13.44 11.62 23.80
CA ALA A 80 -13.87 12.98 23.46
C ALA A 80 -15.39 13.15 23.53
N ALA A 81 -16.16 12.08 23.24
CA ALA A 81 -17.61 12.04 23.40
C ALA A 81 -18.07 11.98 24.87
N GLY A 82 -17.15 11.85 25.83
CA GLY A 82 -17.45 11.95 27.26
C GLY A 82 -17.87 10.66 27.95
N ILE A 83 -17.59 9.48 27.38
CA ILE A 83 -17.92 8.19 28.03
C ILE A 83 -17.31 8.07 29.43
N LEU A 84 -16.11 8.64 29.63
CA LEU A 84 -15.40 8.63 30.92
C LEU A 84 -15.53 9.95 31.70
N TYR A 85 -16.49 10.80 31.34
CA TYR A 85 -16.73 12.08 32.02
C TYR A 85 -17.05 11.89 33.51
N SER A 86 -17.81 10.85 33.86
CA SER A 86 -18.15 10.50 35.26
C SER A 86 -16.92 10.11 36.11
N TYR A 87 -15.82 9.71 35.47
CA TYR A 87 -14.54 9.42 36.13
C TYR A 87 -13.58 10.62 36.12
N GLY A 88 -14.05 11.81 35.68
CA GLY A 88 -13.26 13.04 35.59
C GLY A 88 -12.25 13.06 34.44
N ILE A 89 -12.28 12.09 33.53
CA ILE A 89 -11.36 12.01 32.40
C ILE A 89 -11.99 12.74 31.21
N ILE A 90 -11.42 13.89 30.86
CA ILE A 90 -11.77 14.68 29.67
C ILE A 90 -10.55 14.71 28.75
N LEU A 91 -10.74 14.29 27.50
CA LEU A 91 -9.66 14.33 26.52
C LEU A 91 -9.39 15.79 26.12
N ASN A 92 -8.28 16.35 26.57
CA ASN A 92 -7.82 17.66 26.10
C ASN A 92 -7.40 17.56 24.62
N PRO A 93 -7.86 18.47 23.72
CA PRO A 93 -7.42 18.53 22.33
C PRO A 93 -5.89 18.46 22.13
N ALA A 94 -5.10 19.02 23.05
CA ALA A 94 -3.63 18.94 23.00
C ALA A 94 -3.11 17.50 23.10
N ILE A 95 -3.72 16.65 23.92
CA ILE A 95 -3.38 15.23 24.04
C ILE A 95 -3.75 14.50 22.75
N GLY A 96 -4.91 14.81 22.17
CA GLY A 96 -5.33 14.27 20.88
C GLY A 96 -4.33 14.61 19.77
N ALA A 97 -3.86 15.85 19.71
CA ALA A 97 -2.85 16.29 18.74
C ALA A 97 -1.52 15.54 18.92
N LEU A 98 -1.05 15.38 20.16
CA LEU A 98 0.16 14.59 20.45
C LEU A 98 0.02 13.13 19.99
N LEU A 99 -1.11 12.48 20.29
CA LEU A 99 -1.38 11.11 19.87
C LEU A 99 -1.43 10.99 18.34
N MET A 100 -2.02 11.96 17.65
CA MET A 100 -2.06 12.01 16.18
C MET A 100 -0.64 12.14 15.58
N SER A 101 0.20 13.01 16.14
CA SER A 101 1.59 13.15 15.73
C SER A 101 2.38 11.87 15.96
N LEU A 102 2.22 11.22 17.12
CA LEU A 102 2.87 9.94 17.43
C LEU A 102 2.42 8.83 16.48
N SER A 103 1.12 8.72 16.20
CA SER A 103 0.58 7.76 15.24
C SER A 103 1.20 7.92 13.85
N THR A 104 1.37 9.16 13.40
CA THR A 104 2.01 9.47 12.12
C THR A 104 3.45 8.97 12.07
N ILE A 105 4.22 9.19 13.14
CA ILE A 105 5.60 8.72 13.24
C ILE A 105 5.66 7.18 13.22
N ILE A 106 4.80 6.51 13.98
CA ILE A 106 4.76 5.03 14.04
C ILE A 106 4.46 4.44 12.67
N VAL A 107 3.44 4.96 11.98
CA VAL A 107 3.04 4.54 10.62
C VAL A 107 4.18 4.75 9.63
N ALA A 108 4.86 5.90 9.69
CA ALA A 108 6.00 6.21 8.83
C ALA A 108 7.18 5.27 9.07
N LEU A 109 7.55 5.02 10.34
CA LEU A 109 8.61 4.09 10.70
C LEU A 109 8.28 2.66 10.26
N ASN A 110 7.03 2.23 10.45
CA ASN A 110 6.59 0.91 9.99
C ASN A 110 6.68 0.78 8.46
N ALA A 111 6.29 1.82 7.71
CA ALA A 111 6.42 1.85 6.27
C ALA A 111 7.88 1.78 5.80
N GLN A 112 8.82 2.41 6.51
CA GLN A 112 10.24 2.35 6.14
C GLN A 112 10.81 0.92 6.19
N THR A 113 10.25 0.03 7.01
CA THR A 113 10.68 -1.38 7.05
C THR A 113 10.45 -2.11 5.73
N LEU A 114 9.58 -1.58 4.85
CA LEU A 114 9.32 -2.13 3.51
C LEU A 114 10.55 -2.02 2.59
N ARG A 115 11.46 -1.08 2.83
CA ARG A 115 12.68 -0.88 2.02
C ARG A 115 13.52 -2.15 1.87
N LYS A 116 13.54 -3.01 2.90
CA LYS A 116 14.26 -4.29 2.90
C LYS A 116 13.72 -5.29 1.86
N TYR A 117 12.47 -5.13 1.44
CA TYR A 117 11.81 -5.98 0.45
C TYR A 117 11.84 -5.41 -0.96
N ALA A 118 12.11 -4.11 -1.11
CA ALA A 118 12.22 -3.44 -2.42
C ALA A 118 13.56 -3.70 -3.11
N THR A 119 14.56 -4.21 -2.38
CA THR A 119 15.94 -4.43 -2.86
C THR A 119 16.22 -5.88 -3.31
N LEU A 120 15.24 -6.78 -3.20
CA LEU A 120 15.31 -8.21 -3.56
C LEU A 120 14.64 -8.46 -4.93
#